data_AF-A0A4R4WKC5-F1
#
_entry.id   AF-A0A4R4WKC5-F1
#
_cell.length_a   1.000
_cell.length_b   1.000
_cell.length_c   1.000
_cell.angle_alpha   90.00
_cell.angle_beta   90.00
_cell.angle_gamma   90.00
#
_symmetry.space_group_name_H-M   'P 1'
#
loop_
_entity.id
_entity.type
_entity.pdbx_description
1 polymer ?
#
loop_
_entity_poly.entity_id
_entity_poly.type
_entity_poly.pdbx_seq_one_letter_code
_entity_poly.pdbx_strand_id
1 'polypeptide(L)'
;MARRFRHPPVPAPDPFDTLRLQTRLGHLAGEIQRIETAPRVYARAHRLMAVEAAYDDLLDEACRLAGIPAGADLERGEQKRRHEEQELAARGWSW
;
A
#
# COMPACT_ATOMS: atom_id res chain seq x y z
N MET A 1 12.07 35.30 3.64
CA MET A 1 10.62 35.02 3.65
C MET A 1 10.38 33.62 3.09
N ALA A 2 10.23 32.60 3.94
CA ALA A 2 9.94 31.25 3.49
C ALA A 2 8.43 31.11 3.22
N ARG A 3 8.07 30.91 1.94
CA ARG A 3 6.70 30.60 1.52
C ARG A 3 6.34 29.23 2.10
N ARG A 4 5.58 29.23 3.21
CA ARG A 4 4.90 28.02 3.69
C ARG A 4 3.95 27.57 2.58
N PHE A 5 4.30 26.50 1.90
CA PHE A 5 3.36 25.80 1.03
C PHE A 5 2.22 25.30 1.91
N ARG A 6 1.11 26.05 1.93
CA ARG A 6 -0.15 25.54 2.47
C ARG A 6 -0.59 24.45 1.51
N HIS A 7 -0.35 23.20 1.87
CA HIS A 7 -1.04 22.10 1.20
C HIS A 7 -2.54 22.36 1.35
N PRO A 8 -3.31 22.46 0.26
CA PRO A 8 -4.76 22.51 0.37
C PRO A 8 -5.22 21.26 1.13
N PRO A 9 -6.21 21.37 2.04
CA PRO A 9 -6.76 20.20 2.71
C PRO A 9 -7.30 19.25 1.64
N VAL A 10 -6.69 18.08 1.54
CA VAL A 10 -7.17 17.00 0.65
C VAL A 10 -8.59 16.67 1.13
N PRO A 11 -9.61 16.69 0.25
CA PRO A 11 -10.95 16.29 0.63
C PRO A 11 -10.88 14.89 1.23
N ALA A 12 -11.62 14.68 2.33
CA ALA A 12 -11.66 13.38 2.97
C ALA A 12 -12.01 12.32 1.91
N PRO A 13 -11.19 11.27 1.75
CA PRO A 13 -11.44 10.26 0.73
C PRO A 13 -12.80 9.61 0.95
N ASP A 14 -13.45 9.19 -0.14
CA ASP A 14 -14.73 8.52 -0.07
C ASP A 14 -14.58 7.27 0.83
N PRO A 15 -15.38 7.14 1.91
CA PRO A 15 -15.31 5.99 2.80
C PRO A 15 -15.44 4.65 2.08
N PHE A 16 -16.20 4.58 0.98
CA PHE A 16 -16.36 3.36 0.19
C PHE A 16 -15.09 3.02 -0.61
N ASP A 17 -14.40 4.03 -1.13
CA ASP A 17 -13.13 3.83 -1.84
C ASP A 17 -12.02 3.39 -0.87
N THR A 18 -11.97 4.01 0.33
CA THR A 18 -11.08 3.58 1.41
C THR A 18 -11.36 2.13 1.80
N LEU A 19 -12.62 1.76 2.05
CA LEU A 19 -12.99 0.39 2.44
C LEU A 19 -12.67 -0.63 1.33
N ARG A 20 -12.91 -0.26 0.06
CA ARG A 20 -12.57 -1.10 -1.10
C ARG A 20 -11.07 -1.37 -1.16
N LEU A 21 -10.23 -0.35 -0.94
CA LEU A 21 -8.79 -0.50 -0.93
C LEU A 21 -8.31 -1.34 0.27
N GLN A 22 -8.81 -1.07 1.47
CA GLN A 22 -8.52 -1.87 2.65
C GLN A 22 -8.85 -3.36 2.46
N THR A 23 -10.05 -3.66 1.94
CA THR A 23 -10.47 -5.04 1.67
C THR A 23 -9.54 -5.74 0.66
N ARG A 24 -9.09 -5.03 -0.38
CA ARG A 24 -8.18 -5.58 -1.40
C ARG A 24 -6.77 -5.78 -0.86
N LEU A 25 -6.27 -4.83 -0.06
CA LEU A 25 -4.99 -4.95 0.62
C LEU A 25 -4.98 -6.18 1.55
N GLY A 26 -6.03 -6.37 2.36
CA GLY A 26 -6.19 -7.54 3.22
C GLY A 26 -6.23 -8.86 2.44
N HIS A 27 -6.95 -8.88 1.31
CA HIS A 27 -6.99 -10.06 0.44
C HIS A 27 -5.60 -10.40 -0.13
N LEU A 28 -4.86 -9.41 -0.64
CA LEU A 28 -3.51 -9.63 -1.18
C LEU A 28 -2.50 -10.01 -0.10
N ALA A 29 -2.55 -9.39 1.09
CA ALA A 29 -1.72 -9.78 2.23
C ALA A 29 -1.96 -11.25 2.61
N GLY A 30 -3.22 -11.69 2.62
CA GLY A 30 -3.57 -13.09 2.82
C GLY A 30 -3.10 -14.03 1.70
N GLU A 31 -3.10 -13.58 0.44
CA GLU A 31 -2.54 -14.33 -0.69
C GLU A 31 -1.01 -14.47 -0.57
N ILE A 32 -0.29 -13.40 -0.21
CA ILE A 32 1.16 -13.41 0.04
C ILE A 32 1.47 -14.46 1.11
N GLN A 33 0.82 -14.38 2.27
CA GLN A 33 1.03 -15.33 3.37
C GLN A 33 0.72 -16.78 2.96
N ARG A 34 -0.32 -17.00 2.13
CA ARG A 34 -0.65 -18.33 1.60
C ARG A 34 0.42 -18.86 0.65
N ILE A 35 0.93 -18.03 -0.26
CA ILE A 35 2.00 -18.40 -1.19
C ILE A 35 3.30 -18.67 -0.42
N GLU A 36 3.57 -17.89 0.62
CA GLU A 36 4.74 -18.07 1.47
C GLU A 36 4.70 -19.37 2.28
N THR A 37 3.54 -19.74 2.81
CA THR A 37 3.37 -20.95 3.63
C THR A 37 3.18 -22.23 2.81
N ALA A 38 2.87 -22.12 1.51
CA ALA A 38 2.64 -23.26 0.63
C ALA A 38 3.91 -24.08 0.35
N PRO A 39 3.95 -25.40 0.67
CA PRO A 39 5.09 -26.25 0.36
C PRO A 39 5.17 -26.56 -1.14
N ARG A 40 6.35 -26.36 -1.74
CA ARG A 40 6.75 -26.89 -3.08
C ARG A 40 5.83 -26.55 -4.26
N VAL A 41 5.36 -25.31 -4.36
CA VAL A 41 4.68 -24.83 -5.57
C VAL A 41 5.71 -24.44 -6.63
N TYR A 42 5.63 -25.04 -7.82
CA TYR A 42 6.46 -24.62 -8.97
C TYR A 42 6.22 -23.14 -9.28
N ALA A 43 7.27 -22.40 -9.62
CA ALA A 43 7.22 -20.95 -9.87
C ALA A 43 6.69 -20.10 -8.68
N ARG A 44 6.79 -20.60 -7.42
CA ARG A 44 6.43 -19.84 -6.21
C ARG A 44 7.04 -18.44 -6.18
N ALA A 45 8.33 -18.32 -6.50
CA ALA A 45 9.03 -17.03 -6.54
C ALA A 45 8.38 -16.04 -7.52
N HIS A 46 8.03 -16.49 -8.73
CA HIS A 46 7.36 -15.65 -9.72
C HIS A 46 5.94 -15.26 -9.30
N ARG A 47 5.19 -16.19 -8.70
CA ARG A 47 3.87 -15.88 -8.14
C ARG A 47 3.96 -14.86 -7.01
N LEU A 48 4.92 -15.05 -6.10
CA LEU A 48 5.15 -14.13 -4.99
C LEU A 48 5.48 -12.74 -5.53
N MET A 49 6.45 -12.63 -6.44
CA MET A 49 6.80 -11.36 -7.10
C MET A 49 5.59 -10.66 -7.73
N ALA A 50 4.72 -11.40 -8.43
CA ALA A 50 3.55 -10.82 -9.08
C ALA A 50 2.52 -10.29 -8.06
N VAL A 51 2.27 -11.04 -6.99
CA VAL A 51 1.34 -10.63 -5.93
C VAL A 51 1.91 -9.47 -5.11
N GLU A 52 3.21 -9.48 -4.82
CA GLU A 52 3.91 -8.39 -4.17
C GLU A 52 3.87 -7.10 -4.99
N ALA A 53 4.09 -7.19 -6.30
CA ALA A 53 3.98 -6.02 -7.19
C ALA A 53 2.55 -5.45 -7.20
N ALA A 54 1.53 -6.31 -7.24
CA ALA A 54 0.14 -5.88 -7.16
C ALA A 54 -0.21 -5.25 -5.80
N TYR A 55 0.40 -5.74 -4.72
CA TYR A 55 0.24 -5.18 -3.38
C TYR A 55 0.87 -3.78 -3.28
N ASP A 56 2.10 -3.62 -3.79
CA ASP A 56 2.78 -2.33 -3.85
C ASP A 56 1.97 -1.30 -4.66
N ASP A 57 1.38 -1.72 -5.79
CA ASP A 57 0.56 -0.82 -6.62
C ASP A 57 -0.73 -0.38 -5.92
N LEU A 58 -1.32 -1.24 -5.07
CA LEU A 58 -2.47 -0.88 -4.23
C LEU A 58 -2.08 0.04 -3.07
N LEU A 59 -0.89 -0.13 -2.48
CA LEU A 59 -0.38 0.80 -1.47
C LEU A 59 -0.16 2.19 -2.07
N ASP A 60 0.39 2.26 -3.28
CA ASP A 60 0.51 3.49 -4.05
C ASP A 60 -0.87 4.15 -4.29
N GLU A 61 -1.90 3.37 -4.63
CA GLU A 61 -3.27 3.87 -4.81
C GLU A 61 -3.87 4.39 -3.49
N ALA A 62 -3.70 3.64 -2.39
CA ALA A 62 -4.15 4.04 -1.06
C ALA A 62 -3.46 5.32 -0.57
N CYS A 63 -2.15 5.44 -0.80
CA CYS A 63 -1.39 6.63 -0.46
C CYS A 63 -1.85 7.85 -1.27
N ARG A 64 -2.08 7.69 -2.58
CA ARG A 64 -2.68 8.75 -3.41
C ARG A 64 -4.06 9.15 -2.90
N LEU A 65 -4.91 8.18 -2.56
CA LEU A 65 -6.26 8.46 -2.06
C LEU A 65 -6.23 9.19 -0.71
N ALA A 66 -5.31 8.83 0.18
CA ALA A 66 -5.10 9.49 1.47
C ALA A 66 -4.29 10.80 1.38
N GLY A 67 -3.88 11.23 0.17
CA GLY A 67 -3.12 12.46 -0.03
C GLY A 67 -1.71 12.42 0.57
N ILE A 68 -1.15 11.23 0.74
CA ILE A 68 0.18 10.99 1.31
C ILE A 68 1.20 11.06 0.18
N PRO A 69 2.28 11.85 0.32
CA PRO A 69 3.42 11.79 -0.60
C PRO A 69 4.26 10.55 -0.29
N ALA A 70 3.62 9.37 -0.28
CA ALA A 70 4.22 8.18 0.29
C ALA A 70 5.38 7.71 -0.57
N GLY A 71 6.56 7.59 0.05
CA GLY A 71 7.73 6.93 -0.52
C GLY A 71 8.13 7.38 -1.93
N ALA A 72 7.73 8.57 -2.38
CA ALA A 72 8.00 9.02 -3.76
C ALA A 72 9.49 9.05 -4.09
N ASP A 73 10.32 9.21 -3.05
CA ASP A 73 11.78 9.23 -3.12
C ASP A 73 12.42 7.88 -2.76
N LEU A 74 11.64 6.85 -2.41
CA LEU A 74 12.13 5.52 -2.04
C LEU A 74 12.07 4.57 -3.25
N GLU A 75 13.12 3.76 -3.40
CA GLU A 75 13.15 2.67 -4.38
C GLU A 75 12.08 1.62 -4.06
N ARG A 76 11.50 1.02 -5.11
CA ARG A 76 10.52 -0.06 -4.96
C ARG A 76 11.14 -1.25 -4.23
N GLY A 77 10.47 -1.70 -3.17
CA GLY A 77 10.93 -2.81 -2.35
C GLY A 77 10.35 -2.75 -0.94
N GLU A 78 10.84 -3.61 -0.06
CA GLU A 78 10.30 -3.76 1.30
C GLU A 78 10.31 -2.44 2.08
N GLN A 79 11.36 -1.63 1.95
CA GLN A 79 11.47 -0.36 2.68
C GLN A 79 10.36 0.65 2.30
N LYS A 80 10.05 0.78 1.00
CA LYS A 80 8.97 1.65 0.51
C LYS A 80 7.61 1.13 0.97
N ARG A 81 7.37 -0.18 0.81
CA ARG A 81 6.17 -0.87 1.29
C ARG A 81 5.93 -0.61 2.78
N ARG A 82 6.92 -0.88 3.62
CA ARG A 82 6.84 -0.66 5.08
C ARG A 82 6.55 0.80 5.44
N HIS A 83 7.11 1.75 4.70
CA HIS A 83 6.85 3.17 4.93
C HIS A 83 5.40 3.55 4.58
N GLU A 84 4.91 3.09 3.42
CA GLU A 84 3.52 3.30 2.98
C GLU A 84 2.51 2.69 3.95
N GLU A 85 2.77 1.46 4.41
CA GLU A 85 1.93 0.78 5.39
C GLU A 85 1.84 1.57 6.70
N GLN A 86 2.97 2.08 7.20
CA GLN A 86 3.03 2.89 8.41
C GLN A 86 2.28 4.21 8.26
N GLU A 87 2.45 4.91 7.13
CA GLU A 87 1.77 6.18 6.85
C GLU A 87 0.25 6.02 6.74
N LEU A 88 -0.21 4.90 6.16
CA LEU A 88 -1.63 4.55 6.09
C LEU A 88 -2.17 4.21 7.49
N ALA A 89 -1.45 3.37 8.25
CA ALA A 89 -1.83 3.00 9.60
C ALA A 89 -1.91 4.23 10.54
N ALA A 90 -0.97 5.17 10.43
CA ALA A 90 -0.98 6.42 11.18
C ALA A 90 -2.22 7.30 10.89
N ARG A 91 -2.85 7.12 9.72
CA ARG A 91 -4.10 7.79 9.32
C ARG A 91 -5.35 6.97 9.65
N GLY A 92 -5.20 5.89 10.41
CA GLY A 92 -6.31 5.03 10.85
C GLY A 92 -6.76 4.01 9.82
N TRP A 93 -5.96 3.76 8.77
CA TRP A 93 -6.25 2.68 7.84
C TRP A 93 -5.89 1.34 8.47
N SER A 94 -6.73 0.33 8.24
CA SER A 94 -6.49 -1.04 8.66
C SER A 94 -6.97 -2.01 7.59
N TRP A 95 -6.27 -3.13 7.42
CA TRP A 95 -6.61 -4.22 6.52
C TRP A 95 -6.14 -5.55 7.08
#